data_AF-A0A7C6JTI9-F1
#
_entry.id   AF-A0A7C6JTI9-F1
#
_cell.length_a   1.000
_cell.length_b   1.000
_cell.length_c   1.000
_cell.angle_alpha   90.00
_cell.angle_beta   90.00
_cell.angle_gamma   90.00
#
_symmetry.space_group_name_H-M   'P 1'
#
loop_
_entity.id
_entity.type
_entity.pdbx_description
1 polymer ?
#
loop_
_entity_poly.entity_id
_entity_poly.type
_entity_poly.pdbx_seq_one_letter_code
_entity_poly.pdbx_strand_id
1 'polypeptide(L)' 'MANMQAIPDVLAWPLQEAVAELERANLAFCIREAFLPDQELAGHEPRVARVKVRGEAVELVTVKVPREPVGKVPPV' A
#
# COMPACT_ATOMS: atom_id res chain seq x y z
N MET A 1 -21.94 -18.81 -11.31
CA MET A 1 -21.69 -17.35 -11.46
C MET A 1 -20.39 -17.10 -10.74
N ALA A 2 -19.30 -16.77 -11.44
CA ALA A 2 -18.03 -16.48 -10.78
C ALA A 2 -18.25 -15.21 -9.97
N ASN A 3 -18.23 -15.33 -8.64
CA ASN A 3 -18.26 -14.20 -7.75
C ASN A 3 -16.94 -13.46 -7.98
N MET A 4 -16.94 -12.47 -8.89
CA MET A 4 -15.82 -11.53 -9.04
C MET A 4 -15.80 -10.73 -7.74
N GLN A 5 -15.14 -11.29 -6.73
CA GLN A 5 -14.90 -10.63 -5.46
C GLN A 5 -14.19 -9.32 -5.80
N ALA A 6 -14.90 -8.20 -5.66
CA ALA A 6 -14.40 -6.91 -6.05
C ALA A 6 -13.20 -6.59 -5.17
N ILE A 7 -12.04 -6.42 -5.79
CA ILE A 7 -10.81 -6.11 -5.06
C ILE A 7 -10.88 -4.63 -4.69
N PRO A 8 -10.75 -4.27 -3.40
CA PRO A 8 -10.82 -2.89 -2.97
C PRO A 8 -9.66 -2.09 -3.56
N ASP A 9 -9.96 -0.87 -4.01
CA ASP A 9 -8.96 0.06 -4.54
C ASP A 9 -8.21 0.72 -3.38
N VAL A 10 -7.08 0.11 -3.00
CA VAL A 10 -6.23 0.54 -1.88
C VAL A 10 -4.97 1.25 -2.36
N LEU A 11 -4.99 1.81 -3.58
CA LEU A 11 -3.85 2.49 -4.17
C LEU A 11 -3.52 3.76 -3.39
N ALA A 12 -2.24 4.01 -3.14
CA ALA A 12 -1.72 5.12 -2.34
C ALA A 12 -2.10 5.12 -0.85
N TRP A 13 -2.87 4.12 -0.39
CA TRP A 13 -3.21 3.99 1.02
C TRP A 13 -1.98 3.58 1.84
N PRO A 14 -1.95 3.93 3.14
CA PRO A 14 -1.03 3.32 4.09
C PRO A 14 -1.18 1.80 4.07
N LEU A 15 -0.06 1.07 4.12
CA LEU A 15 -0.07 -0.38 4.09
C LEU A 15 -1.01 -0.97 5.16
N GLN A 16 -1.03 -0.37 6.35
CA GLN A 16 -1.87 -0.85 7.45
C GLN A 16 -3.37 -0.75 7.11
N GLU A 17 -3.82 0.35 6.51
CA GLU A 17 -5.23 0.51 6.10
C GLU A 17 -5.57 -0.40 4.94
N ALA A 18 -4.67 -0.52 3.96
CA ALA A 18 -4.84 -1.42 2.82
C ALA A 18 -4.98 -2.89 3.25
N VAL A 19 -4.17 -3.33 4.24
CA VAL A 19 -4.25 -4.67 4.81
C VAL A 19 -5.58 -4.88 5.52
N ALA A 20 -5.98 -3.93 6.38
CA ALA A 20 -7.25 -4.03 7.10
C ALA A 20 -8.45 -4.15 6.13
N GLU A 21 -8.43 -3.42 5.01
CA GLU A 21 -9.50 -3.49 4.01
C GLU A 21 -9.50 -4.84 3.27
N LEU A 22 -8.34 -5.37 2.91
CA LEU A 22 -8.23 -6.69 2.28
C LEU A 22 -8.63 -7.83 3.22
N GLU A 23 -8.29 -7.74 4.51
CA GLU A 23 -8.74 -8.67 5.55
C GLU A 23 -10.26 -8.61 5.74
N ARG A 24 -10.85 -7.40 5.77
CA ARG A 24 -12.31 -7.23 5.83
C ARG A 24 -13.02 -7.81 4.61
N ALA A 25 -12.40 -7.71 3.44
CA ALA A 25 -12.90 -8.31 2.21
C ALA A 25 -12.64 -9.82 2.14
N ASN A 26 -11.98 -10.42 3.14
CA ASN A 26 -11.61 -11.84 3.20
C ASN A 26 -10.86 -12.30 1.94
N LEU A 27 -9.94 -11.46 1.46
CA LEU A 27 -9.12 -11.71 0.27
C LEU A 27 -7.74 -12.23 0.67
N ALA A 28 -7.23 -13.22 -0.07
CA ALA A 28 -5.84 -13.63 0.08
C ALA A 28 -4.93 -12.53 -0.48
N PHE A 29 -3.87 -12.13 0.23
CA PHE A 29 -2.93 -11.12 -0.26
C PHE A 29 -1.49 -11.44 0.13
N CYS A 30 -0.55 -10.85 -0.60
CA CYS A 30 0.89 -10.90 -0.36
C CYS A 30 1.46 -9.50 -0.48
N ILE A 31 2.31 -9.11 0.48
CA ILE A 31 2.95 -7.80 0.49
C ILE A 31 4.37 -7.93 -0.05
N ARG A 32 4.71 -7.08 -1.01
CA ARG A 32 6.04 -7.00 -1.62
C ARG A 32 6.58 -5.58 -1.46
N GLU A 33 7.53 -5.41 -0.56
CA GLU A 33 8.23 -4.14 -0.42
C GLU A 33 9.16 -3.93 -1.63
N ALA A 34 8.94 -2.85 -2.37
CA ALA A 34 9.91 -2.34 -3.32
C ALA A 34 10.99 -1.61 -2.52
N PHE A 35 12.06 -2.33 -2.17
CA PHE A 35 13.25 -1.74 -1.56
C PHE A 35 13.89 -0.76 -2.54
N LEU A 36 13.91 0.52 -2.18
CA LEU A 36 14.88 1.46 -2.72
C LEU A 36 16.20 1.20 -1.98
N PRO A 37 17.32 0.94 -2.66
CA PRO A 37 18.60 0.77 -1.99
C PRO A 37 18.98 2.06 -1.26
N ASP A 38 19.50 1.93 -0.03
CA ASP A 38 20.25 2.97 0.67
C ASP A 38 19.51 4.18 1.29
N GLN A 39 18.27 4.03 1.76
CA GLN A 39 17.72 5.03 2.69
C GLN A 39 17.52 4.45 4.10
N GLU A 40 18.25 5.03 5.05
CA GLU A 40 17.99 4.89 6.48
C GLU A 40 16.60 5.51 6.75
N LEU A 41 15.60 4.64 6.88
CA LEU A 41 14.16 4.93 6.83
C LEU A 41 13.60 5.50 8.14
N ALA A 42 14.38 6.30 8.87
CA ALA A 42 13.85 6.99 10.04
C ALA A 42 12.85 8.07 9.58
N GLY A 43 11.55 7.79 9.71
CA GLY A 43 10.47 8.72 9.35
C GLY A 43 9.81 8.48 8.00
N HIS A 44 9.80 7.26 7.47
CA HIS A 44 9.05 6.93 6.25
C HIS A 44 7.86 6.00 6.54
N GLU A 45 6.74 6.22 5.83
CA GLU A 45 5.54 5.38 5.94
C GLU A 45 5.42 4.46 4.71
N PRO A 46 5.20 3.14 4.89
CA PRO A 46 4.93 2.24 3.77
C PRO A 46 3.54 2.50 3.20
N ARG A 47 3.48 2.82 1.91
CA ARG A 47 2.23 3.02 1.16
C ARG A 47 2.14 2.10 -0.04
N VAL A 48 0.92 1.73 -0.42
CA VAL A 48 0.67 0.91 -1.60
C VAL A 48 0.96 1.72 -2.87
N ALA A 49 2.00 1.35 -3.59
CA ALA A 49 2.32 1.93 -4.89
C ALA A 49 1.63 1.21 -6.04
N ARG A 50 1.34 -0.08 -5.86
CA ARG A 50 0.72 -0.89 -6.91
C ARG A 50 -0.08 -2.03 -6.31
N VAL A 51 -1.23 -2.29 -6.90
CA VAL A 51 -2.06 -3.46 -6.63
C VAL A 51 -2.04 -4.34 -7.87
N LYS A 52 -1.82 -5.64 -7.70
CA LYS A 52 -1.94 -6.63 -8.77
C LYS A 52 -2.77 -7.81 -8.31
N VAL A 53 -3.55 -8.35 -9.23
CA VAL A 53 -4.33 -9.57 -9.01
C VAL A 53 -3.59 -10.74 -9.63
N ARG A 54 -3.31 -11.78 -8.85
CA ARG A 54 -2.70 -13.02 -9.32
C ARG A 54 -3.59 -14.19 -8.95
N GLY A 55 -4.48 -14.57 -9.88
CA GLY A 55 -5.47 -15.61 -9.64
C GLY A 55 -6.41 -15.19 -8.50
N GLU A 56 -6.37 -15.92 -7.39
CA GLU A 56 -7.21 -15.68 -6.20
C GLU A 56 -6.54 -14.77 -5.15
N ALA A 57 -5.30 -14.33 -5.37
CA ALA A 57 -4.55 -13.51 -4.42
C ALA A 57 -4.21 -12.11 -4.96
N VAL A 58 -4.11 -11.13 -4.04
CA VAL A 58 -3.74 -9.75 -4.32
C VAL A 58 -2.27 -9.51 -3.93
N GLU A 59 -1.42 -9.18 -4.89
CA GLU A 59 -0.04 -8.73 -4.66
C GLU A 59 -0.06 -7.20 -4.45
N LEU A 60 0.23 -6.76 -3.22
CA LEU A 60 0.45 -5.36 -2.89
C LEU A 60 1.94 -5.03 -2.99
N VAL A 61 2.29 -4.10 -3.87
CA VAL A 61 3.63 -3.53 -3.90
C VAL A 61 3.64 -2.25 -3.09
N THR A 62 4.47 -2.22 -2.05
CA THR A 62 4.63 -1.04 -1.20
C THR A 62 5.93 -0.31 -1.49
N VAL A 63 5.87 1.01 -1.35
CA VAL A 63 7.05 1.88 -1.33
C VAL A 63 7.05 2.64 -0.03
N LYS A 64 8.22 2.97 0.49
CA LYS A 64 8.36 3.78 1.69
C LYS A 64 8.47 5.23 1.27
N VAL A 65 7.42 6.00 1.51
CA VAL A 65 7.42 7.45 1.22
C VAL A 65 7.91 8.21 2.45
N PRO A 66 8.67 9.30 2.29
CA PRO A 66 8.99 10.17 3.41
C PRO A 66 7.70 10.62 4.08
N ARG A 67 7.60 10.47 5.39
CA ARG A 67 6.58 11.18 6.15
C ARG A 67 7.02 12.64 6.13
N GLU A 68 6.51 13.42 5.18
CA GLU A 68 6.78 14.85 5.18
C GLU A 68 6.45 15.39 6.59
N PRO A 69 7.36 16.14 7.23
CA PRO A 69 6.98 16.87 8.42
C PRO A 69 5.85 17.81 8.02
N VAL A 70 4.71 17.70 8.69
CA VAL A 70 3.56 18.62 8.54
C VAL A 70 4.05 20.01 8.93
N GLY A 71 4.60 20.77 7.98
CA GLY A 71 5.36 21.97 8.34
C GLY A 71 6.06 22.72 7.22
N LYS A 72 5.69 22.53 5.95
CA LYS A 72 6.02 23.51 4.90
C LYS A 72 4.76 24.16 4.38
N VAL A 73 4.34 25.18 5.12
CA VAL A 73 3.45 26.23 4.62
C VAL A 73 4.10 26.79 3.35
N PRO A 74 3.42 26.83 2.19
CA PRO A 74 3.97 27.49 1.01
C PRO A 74 4.22 28.96 1.35
N PRO A 75 5.37 29.56 0.95
CA PRO A 75 5.57 30.99 1.12
C PRO A 75 4.53 31.72 0.26
N VAL A 76 3.83 32.66 0.89
CA VAL A 76 2.98 33.67 0.23
C VAL A 76 3.85 34.74 -0.42
#